data_AF-K6XYJ9-F1
#
_entry.id   AF-K6XYJ9-F1
#
_cell.length_a   1.000
_cell.length_b   1.000
_cell.length_c   1.000
_cell.angle_alpha   90.00
_cell.angle_beta   90.00
_cell.angle_gamma   90.00
#
_symmetry.space_group_name_H-M   'P 1'
#
loop_
_entity.id
_entity.type
_entity.pdbx_description
1 polymer ?
#
loop_
_entity_poly.entity_id
_entity_poly.type
_entity_poly.pdbx_seq_one_letter_code
_entity_poly.pdbx_strand_id
1 'polypeptide(L)'
;MFITKYYGLGALFSFLLAYLSGFLVLKVLFIWIGLSLTAVTIAYLFHSPKIFRKKIDGSIPYYIKWIFVPFLIGTQAYNARERKNDSVPAIQKVRDNLYLACRLFPSDMPELNHLKVKAVLDVTAEFDGLDVSAHGENMDYLNVPVLDHQSPSKEVLMEAIRWLDNHISDDRAVVVHCALGRGRSVLVMAAYLLSKSPELTVDQALEEINLSRSTARLNKFQLKKLKKLHESGVLTQKNKLAIVVNPVAGGGKWQDNEDEIIQRLSPHFELEVYQTTPEKSGAEMAKLAISEGAKQVIACGGDGTLTEVASQLVGTDLTLGIIPMGTANALAHALYGASSKVTPIVIACDAIIAGNVLQIDTAQCNDELTLLVVGIGFEQRMIEEADRDEKNNNGQLAYLGALYDAIATNDAAELTIQIDDQEPKTIHTGSLVIANAAPATTVLAQGGGLPDFTDGLLDVTWLVRTETAGENYLKLAQLALRTMFENDSDESIVHARAQRVKISGNGKLKYVVDGENRQAESIEVIQKPRSLKVFSQPEA
;
A
#
# COMPACT_ATOMS: atom_id res chain seq x y z
N MET A 1 27.32 15.00 -16.49
CA MET A 1 28.00 16.31 -16.50
C MET A 1 28.27 16.87 -17.91
N PHE A 2 28.40 16.05 -18.97
CA PHE A 2 28.54 16.56 -20.34
C PHE A 2 27.24 17.15 -20.89
N ILE A 3 26.11 16.44 -20.75
CA ILE A 3 24.79 16.87 -21.29
C ILE A 3 24.28 18.18 -20.69
N THR A 4 24.46 18.38 -19.37
CA THR A 4 24.11 19.63 -18.68
C THR A 4 24.79 20.86 -19.27
N LYS A 5 26.03 20.72 -19.75
CA LYS A 5 26.78 21.84 -20.36
C LYS A 5 26.18 22.22 -21.71
N TYR A 6 25.78 21.25 -22.53
CA TYR A 6 25.18 21.53 -23.85
C TYR A 6 23.83 22.22 -23.72
N TYR A 7 22.96 21.77 -22.82
CA TYR A 7 21.67 22.42 -22.60
C TYR A 7 21.82 23.80 -21.94
N GLY A 8 22.74 23.95 -20.98
CA GLY A 8 23.02 25.25 -20.36
C GLY A 8 23.59 26.26 -21.35
N LEU A 9 24.55 25.86 -22.18
CA LEU A 9 25.09 26.71 -23.25
C LEU A 9 24.04 27.03 -24.32
N GLY A 10 23.23 26.04 -24.71
CA GLY A 10 22.12 26.25 -25.63
C GLY A 10 21.07 27.22 -25.10
N ALA A 11 20.78 27.18 -23.79
CA ALA A 11 19.89 28.13 -23.13
C ALA A 11 20.46 29.54 -23.16
N LEU A 12 21.73 29.72 -22.75
CA LEU A 12 22.42 31.01 -22.79
C LEU A 12 22.48 31.59 -24.21
N PHE A 13 22.81 30.75 -25.19
CA PHE A 13 22.83 31.15 -26.60
C PHE A 13 21.45 31.56 -27.11
N SER A 14 20.41 30.84 -26.72
CA SER A 14 19.02 31.19 -27.08
C SER A 14 18.61 32.53 -26.46
N PHE A 15 18.93 32.78 -25.18
CA PHE A 15 18.67 34.08 -24.57
C PHE A 15 19.47 35.22 -25.22
N LEU A 16 20.71 34.96 -25.64
CA LEU A 16 21.50 35.92 -26.41
C LEU A 16 20.85 36.23 -27.77
N LEU A 17 20.40 35.22 -28.51
CA LEU A 17 19.68 35.43 -29.77
C LEU A 17 18.36 36.18 -29.57
N ALA A 18 17.65 35.93 -28.46
CA ALA A 18 16.45 36.69 -28.10
C ALA A 18 16.78 38.18 -27.85
N TYR A 19 17.88 38.46 -27.15
CA TYR A 19 18.34 39.81 -26.85
C TYR A 19 18.75 40.56 -28.12
N LEU A 20 19.46 39.90 -29.03
CA LEU A 20 19.93 40.47 -30.30
C LEU A 20 18.84 40.59 -31.38
N SER A 21 17.70 39.91 -31.21
CA SER A 21 16.64 39.91 -32.22
C SER A 21 15.82 41.20 -32.19
N GLY A 22 15.74 41.86 -33.36
CA GLY A 22 14.86 43.01 -33.59
C GLY A 22 13.39 42.66 -33.84
N PHE A 23 13.06 41.37 -34.05
CA PHE A 23 11.70 40.92 -34.35
C PHE A 23 11.04 40.27 -33.12
N LEU A 24 9.85 40.74 -32.73
CA LEU A 24 9.14 40.25 -31.53
C LEU A 24 8.89 38.73 -31.58
N VAL A 25 8.48 38.21 -32.72
CA VAL A 25 8.18 36.76 -32.90
C VAL A 25 9.43 35.91 -32.63
N LEU A 26 10.58 36.30 -33.19
CA LEU A 26 11.84 35.59 -32.97
C LEU A 26 12.31 35.71 -31.52
N LYS A 27 12.11 36.87 -30.88
CA LYS A 27 12.42 37.07 -29.46
C LYS A 27 11.62 36.12 -28.57
N VAL A 28 10.31 36.00 -28.79
CA VAL A 28 9.44 35.08 -28.04
C VAL A 28 9.87 33.63 -28.28
N LEU A 29 10.14 33.25 -29.53
CA LEU A 29 10.63 31.91 -29.89
C LEU A 29 11.92 31.55 -29.15
N PHE A 30 12.92 32.43 -29.19
CA PHE A 30 14.21 32.19 -28.54
C PHE A 30 14.12 32.19 -27.01
N ILE A 31 13.26 33.02 -26.41
CA ILE A 31 12.97 32.95 -24.97
C ILE A 31 12.37 31.61 -24.61
N TRP A 32 11.38 31.13 -25.38
CA TRP A 32 10.75 29.83 -25.13
C TRP A 32 11.75 28.67 -25.23
N ILE A 33 12.61 28.66 -26.24
CA ILE A 33 13.71 27.69 -26.36
C ILE A 33 14.66 27.81 -25.15
N GLY A 34 15.06 29.02 -24.77
CA GLY A 34 15.94 29.26 -23.63
C GLY A 34 15.37 28.76 -22.31
N LEU A 35 14.09 29.03 -22.04
CA LEU A 35 13.38 28.54 -20.85
C LEU A 35 13.27 27.01 -20.85
N SER A 36 12.93 26.40 -21.99
CA SER A 36 12.89 24.94 -22.16
C SER A 36 14.22 24.28 -21.79
N LEU A 37 15.32 24.75 -22.40
CA LEU A 37 16.66 24.22 -22.16
C LEU A 37 17.16 24.49 -20.74
N THR A 38 16.75 25.61 -20.13
CA THR A 38 17.04 25.90 -18.72
C THR A 38 16.35 24.90 -17.79
N ALA A 39 15.07 24.63 -18.01
CA ALA A 39 14.33 23.65 -17.21
C ALA A 39 14.96 22.24 -17.31
N VAL A 40 15.38 21.81 -18.51
CA VAL A 40 16.14 20.57 -18.70
C VAL A 40 17.47 20.61 -17.95
N THR A 41 18.20 21.72 -18.04
CA THR A 41 19.48 21.89 -17.33
C THR A 41 19.31 21.72 -15.82
N ILE A 42 18.27 22.33 -15.24
CA ILE A 42 17.91 22.19 -13.82
C ILE A 42 17.60 20.73 -13.49
N ALA A 43 16.79 20.03 -14.31
CA ALA A 43 16.44 18.63 -14.09
C ALA A 43 17.69 17.75 -13.96
N TYR A 44 18.66 17.92 -14.86
CA TYR A 44 19.90 17.16 -14.84
C TYR A 44 20.89 17.60 -13.75
N LEU A 45 20.89 18.88 -13.36
CA LEU A 45 21.76 19.39 -12.28
C LEU A 45 21.33 18.82 -10.92
N PHE A 46 20.02 18.80 -10.66
CA PHE A 46 19.44 18.33 -9.40
C PHE A 46 19.04 16.85 -9.41
N HIS A 47 19.34 16.12 -10.48
CA HIS A 47 18.94 14.71 -10.64
C HIS A 47 17.44 14.48 -10.40
N SER A 48 16.60 15.42 -10.85
CA SER A 48 15.18 15.47 -10.55
C SER A 48 14.34 15.13 -11.80
N PRO A 49 14.02 13.84 -12.04
CA PRO A 49 13.14 13.45 -13.14
C PRO A 49 11.71 13.99 -12.96
N LYS A 50 11.32 14.33 -11.72
CA LYS A 50 10.00 14.89 -11.37
C LYS A 50 9.67 16.19 -12.10
N ILE A 51 10.67 16.91 -12.62
CA ILE A 51 10.47 18.13 -13.41
C ILE A 51 9.64 17.87 -14.68
N PHE A 52 9.78 16.68 -15.28
CA PHE A 52 8.95 16.29 -16.43
C PHE A 52 7.51 15.93 -16.05
N ARG A 53 7.21 15.78 -14.75
CA ARG A 53 5.89 15.46 -14.18
C ARG A 53 5.18 14.30 -14.90
N LYS A 54 5.96 13.32 -15.37
CA LYS A 54 5.43 12.09 -15.95
C LYS A 54 4.71 11.32 -14.86
N LYS A 55 3.46 10.96 -15.12
CA LYS A 55 2.62 10.17 -14.22
C LYS A 55 2.94 8.68 -14.34
N ILE A 56 2.36 7.90 -13.43
CA ILE A 56 2.50 6.44 -13.38
C ILE A 56 1.97 5.80 -14.68
N ASP A 57 0.87 6.33 -15.23
CA ASP A 57 0.29 5.93 -16.53
C ASP A 57 1.12 6.35 -17.76
N GLY A 58 2.27 6.99 -17.55
CA GLY A 58 3.17 7.43 -18.61
C GLY A 58 2.79 8.75 -19.27
N SER A 59 1.68 9.37 -18.90
CA SER A 59 1.24 10.65 -19.47
C SER A 59 2.01 11.84 -18.88
N ILE A 60 2.34 12.81 -19.72
CA ILE A 60 2.87 14.11 -19.30
C ILE A 60 1.77 15.18 -19.46
N PRO A 61 1.51 16.06 -18.48
CA PRO A 61 0.51 17.12 -18.63
C PRO A 61 0.82 18.04 -19.84
N TYR A 62 -0.20 18.42 -20.61
CA TYR A 62 -0.02 19.17 -21.87
C TYR A 62 0.79 20.46 -21.70
N TYR A 63 0.58 21.20 -20.60
CA TYR A 63 1.31 22.44 -20.31
C TYR A 63 2.79 22.19 -20.03
N ILE A 64 3.13 21.04 -19.43
CA ILE A 64 4.52 20.61 -19.26
C ILE A 64 5.12 20.22 -20.62
N LYS A 65 4.37 19.49 -21.46
CA LYS A 65 4.83 19.16 -22.82
C LYS A 65 5.19 20.42 -23.60
N TRP A 66 4.34 21.44 -23.57
CA TRP A 66 4.57 22.73 -24.23
C TRP A 66 5.87 23.40 -23.80
N ILE A 67 6.24 23.34 -22.52
CA ILE A 67 7.52 23.86 -22.03
C ILE A 67 8.69 23.08 -22.64
N PHE A 68 8.55 21.76 -22.81
CA PHE A 68 9.64 20.88 -23.26
C PHE A 68 9.67 20.63 -24.78
N VAL A 69 8.71 21.12 -25.58
CA VAL A 69 8.70 20.91 -27.05
C VAL A 69 10.05 21.23 -27.72
N PRO A 70 10.73 22.37 -27.44
CA PRO A 70 12.02 22.67 -28.07
C PRO A 70 13.08 21.57 -27.83
N PHE A 71 13.16 21.09 -26.59
CA PHE A 71 14.03 19.99 -26.21
C PHE A 71 13.59 18.66 -26.83
N LEU A 72 12.29 18.38 -26.85
CA LEU A 72 11.72 17.15 -27.39
C LEU A 72 11.97 17.01 -28.88
N ILE A 73 11.87 18.09 -29.67
CA ILE A 73 12.17 18.06 -31.10
C ILE A 73 13.62 17.62 -31.34
N GLY A 74 14.58 18.22 -30.62
CA GLY A 74 16.00 17.89 -30.76
C GLY A 74 16.30 16.44 -30.35
N THR A 75 15.76 16.00 -29.21
CA THR A 75 15.96 14.62 -28.73
C THR A 75 15.25 13.58 -29.60
N GLN A 76 14.06 13.88 -30.11
CA GLN A 76 13.36 12.98 -31.04
C GLN A 76 14.12 12.85 -32.36
N ALA A 77 14.65 13.94 -32.92
CA ALA A 77 15.46 13.90 -34.13
C ALA A 77 16.74 13.07 -33.92
N TYR A 78 17.45 13.28 -32.81
CA TYR A 78 18.61 12.47 -32.44
C TYR A 78 18.25 10.98 -32.30
N ASN A 79 17.20 10.67 -31.53
CA ASN A 79 16.78 9.29 -31.31
C ASN A 79 16.29 8.61 -32.60
N ALA A 80 15.60 9.33 -33.49
CA ALA A 80 15.16 8.80 -34.78
C ALA A 80 16.35 8.47 -35.69
N ARG A 81 17.37 9.34 -35.72
CA ARG A 81 18.62 9.08 -36.43
C ARG A 81 19.35 7.86 -35.88
N GLU A 82 19.50 7.78 -34.56
CA GLU A 82 20.19 6.66 -33.91
C GLU A 82 19.44 5.33 -34.09
N ARG A 83 18.10 5.33 -34.04
CA ARG A 83 17.28 4.14 -34.32
C ARG A 83 17.38 3.69 -35.76
N LYS A 84 17.40 4.61 -36.73
CA LYS A 84 17.56 4.27 -38.15
C LYS A 84 18.89 3.57 -38.45
N ASN A 85 19.91 3.89 -37.66
CA ASN A 85 21.24 3.31 -37.77
C ASN A 85 21.45 2.14 -36.79
N ASP A 86 20.41 1.70 -36.07
CA ASP A 86 20.52 0.57 -35.14
C ASP A 86 20.52 -0.74 -35.94
N SER A 87 21.45 -1.63 -35.62
CA SER A 87 21.64 -2.90 -36.31
C SER A 87 20.74 -4.02 -35.77
N VAL A 88 19.91 -3.72 -34.77
CA VAL A 88 19.07 -4.69 -34.07
C VAL A 88 17.60 -4.25 -34.08
N PRO A 89 16.64 -5.20 -33.98
CA PRO A 89 15.20 -4.89 -33.93
C PRO A 89 14.77 -3.91 -32.82
N ALA A 90 13.52 -3.46 -32.87
CA ALA A 90 12.99 -2.59 -31.82
C ALA A 90 12.85 -3.33 -30.49
N ILE A 91 12.36 -4.58 -30.53
CA ILE A 91 12.08 -5.46 -29.39
C ILE A 91 12.95 -6.73 -29.53
N GLN A 92 13.61 -7.14 -28.45
CA GLN A 92 14.40 -8.37 -28.39
C GLN A 92 14.06 -9.20 -27.17
N LYS A 93 13.99 -10.52 -27.35
CA LYS A 93 13.86 -11.47 -26.26
C LYS A 93 15.22 -11.65 -25.56
N VAL A 94 15.27 -11.40 -24.25
CA VAL A 94 16.45 -11.66 -23.41
C VAL A 94 16.31 -13.02 -22.72
N ARG A 95 15.16 -13.28 -22.11
CA ARG A 95 14.75 -14.59 -21.55
C ARG A 95 13.31 -14.90 -21.92
N ASP A 96 12.83 -16.08 -21.56
CA ASP A 96 11.39 -16.38 -21.62
C ASP A 96 10.60 -15.31 -20.86
N ASN A 97 9.55 -14.80 -21.49
CA ASN A 97 8.69 -13.73 -20.99
C ASN A 97 9.39 -12.40 -20.63
N LEU A 98 10.64 -12.19 -21.03
CA LEU A 98 11.38 -10.96 -20.72
C LEU A 98 12.03 -10.37 -21.97
N TYR A 99 11.55 -9.18 -22.35
CA TYR A 99 11.94 -8.49 -23.57
C TYR A 99 12.59 -7.13 -23.26
N LEU A 100 13.62 -6.78 -24.02
CA LEU A 100 14.27 -5.46 -24.00
C LEU A 100 13.87 -4.70 -25.26
N ALA A 101 13.53 -3.42 -25.14
CA ALA A 101 13.18 -2.62 -26.31
C ALA A 101 13.74 -1.19 -26.29
N CYS A 102 13.80 -0.57 -27.47
CA CYS A 102 13.84 0.89 -27.59
C CYS A 102 12.46 1.49 -27.28
N ARG A 103 12.33 2.81 -27.32
CA ARG A 103 11.04 3.47 -27.04
C ARG A 103 9.96 2.88 -27.95
N LEU A 104 8.87 2.45 -27.32
CA LEU A 104 7.71 1.90 -28.00
C LEU A 104 6.82 3.02 -28.56
N PHE A 105 6.20 2.73 -29.68
CA PHE A 105 5.24 3.57 -30.38
C PHE A 105 3.97 2.76 -30.69
N PRO A 106 2.84 3.41 -31.02
CA PRO A 106 1.62 2.70 -31.41
C PRO A 106 1.80 1.71 -32.57
N SER A 107 2.81 1.94 -33.43
CA SER A 107 3.19 1.01 -34.51
C SER A 107 3.68 -0.35 -34.02
N ASP A 108 4.12 -0.45 -32.76
CA ASP A 108 4.74 -1.65 -32.20
C ASP A 108 3.70 -2.57 -31.52
N MET A 109 2.45 -2.10 -31.37
CA MET A 109 1.35 -2.86 -30.77
C MET A 109 1.11 -4.24 -31.43
N PRO A 110 1.12 -4.39 -32.77
CA PRO A 110 0.95 -5.70 -33.39
C PRO A 110 2.05 -6.70 -32.99
N GLU A 111 3.29 -6.23 -32.83
CA GLU A 111 4.41 -7.07 -32.41
C GLU A 111 4.30 -7.44 -30.93
N LEU A 112 3.92 -6.50 -30.06
CA LEU A 112 3.66 -6.77 -28.64
C LEU A 112 2.56 -7.81 -28.45
N ASN A 113 1.47 -7.70 -29.21
CA ASN A 113 0.36 -8.65 -29.18
C ASN A 113 0.78 -10.04 -29.69
N HIS A 114 1.58 -10.10 -30.75
CA HIS A 114 2.14 -11.35 -31.27
C HIS A 114 3.07 -12.03 -30.25
N LEU A 115 3.89 -11.24 -29.55
CA LEU A 115 4.76 -11.71 -28.46
C LEU A 115 3.98 -11.97 -27.15
N LYS A 116 2.67 -11.74 -27.15
CA LYS A 116 1.76 -11.87 -26.00
C LYS A 116 2.22 -11.07 -24.79
N VAL A 117 2.85 -9.92 -25.01
CA VAL A 117 3.27 -9.02 -23.92
C VAL A 117 2.04 -8.52 -23.19
N LYS A 118 2.04 -8.65 -21.86
CA LYS A 118 0.96 -8.21 -20.97
C LYS A 118 1.39 -7.14 -19.97
N ALA A 119 2.66 -6.73 -20.00
CA ALA A 119 3.15 -5.66 -19.15
C ALA A 119 4.29 -4.86 -19.81
N VAL A 120 4.33 -3.55 -19.57
CA VAL A 120 5.35 -2.61 -20.08
C VAL A 120 6.00 -1.86 -18.92
N LEU A 121 7.33 -1.95 -18.81
CA LEU A 121 8.13 -1.15 -17.90
C LEU A 121 8.87 -0.04 -18.66
N ASP A 122 8.44 1.20 -18.47
CA ASP A 122 9.02 2.38 -19.11
C ASP A 122 9.99 3.10 -18.16
N VAL A 123 11.28 3.12 -18.51
CA VAL A 123 12.32 3.75 -17.68
C VAL A 123 12.61 5.21 -18.09
N THR A 124 11.79 5.81 -18.96
CA THR A 124 11.95 7.18 -19.44
C THR A 124 11.21 8.20 -18.58
N ALA A 125 11.88 9.32 -18.29
CA ALA A 125 11.25 10.49 -17.66
C ALA A 125 10.76 11.51 -18.70
N GLU A 126 11.42 11.58 -19.86
CA GLU A 126 11.33 12.70 -20.79
C GLU A 126 10.17 12.59 -21.78
N PHE A 127 9.68 11.38 -22.02
CA PHE A 127 8.78 11.09 -23.13
C PHE A 127 7.44 10.60 -22.63
N ASP A 128 6.37 10.89 -23.37
CA ASP A 128 5.10 10.21 -23.15
C ASP A 128 5.27 8.70 -23.34
N GLY A 129 4.62 7.96 -22.44
CA GLY A 129 4.44 6.52 -22.54
C GLY A 129 3.59 6.12 -23.74
N LEU A 130 3.49 4.80 -23.95
CA LEU A 130 2.53 4.23 -24.87
C LEU A 130 1.12 4.48 -24.30
N ASP A 131 0.19 5.03 -25.08
CA ASP A 131 -1.19 5.21 -24.61
C ASP A 131 -1.90 3.86 -24.60
N VAL A 132 -1.70 3.12 -23.50
CA VAL A 132 -2.25 1.77 -23.33
C VAL A 132 -3.78 1.81 -23.23
N SER A 133 -4.34 2.91 -22.70
CA SER A 133 -5.79 3.09 -22.53
C SER A 133 -6.54 3.26 -23.85
N ALA A 134 -5.92 3.90 -24.86
CA ALA A 134 -6.52 4.12 -26.17
C ALA A 134 -6.48 2.90 -27.11
N HIS A 135 -5.70 1.87 -26.77
CA HIS A 135 -5.39 0.75 -27.68
C HIS A 135 -5.87 -0.63 -27.22
N GLY A 136 -6.68 -0.70 -26.16
CA GLY A 136 -7.67 -1.76 -25.99
C GLY A 136 -7.17 -3.17 -25.63
N GLU A 137 -6.06 -3.28 -24.90
CA GLU A 137 -5.70 -4.55 -24.25
C GLU A 137 -5.34 -4.34 -22.77
N ASN A 138 -5.69 -5.33 -21.95
CA ASN A 138 -5.41 -5.44 -20.51
C ASN A 138 -3.89 -5.59 -20.27
N MET A 139 -3.12 -4.53 -20.56
CA MET A 139 -1.67 -4.48 -20.48
C MET A 139 -1.27 -3.57 -19.33
N ASP A 140 -0.53 -4.12 -18.37
CA ASP A 140 -0.11 -3.36 -17.21
C ASP A 140 1.05 -2.45 -17.57
N TYR A 141 1.08 -1.24 -17.01
CA TYR A 141 2.10 -0.25 -17.33
C TYR A 141 2.71 0.30 -16.05
N LEU A 142 4.03 0.26 -15.96
CA LEU A 142 4.78 0.88 -14.87
C LEU A 142 5.78 1.89 -15.45
N ASN A 143 5.69 3.14 -15.00
CA ASN A 143 6.72 4.14 -15.26
C ASN A 143 7.72 4.24 -14.09
N VAL A 144 9.00 4.08 -14.42
CA VAL A 144 10.13 4.33 -13.53
C VAL A 144 10.93 5.51 -14.11
N PRO A 145 10.62 6.75 -13.76
CA PRO A 145 11.16 7.91 -14.47
C PRO A 145 12.64 8.12 -14.12
N VAL A 146 13.53 7.80 -15.05
CA VAL A 146 14.97 8.01 -14.91
C VAL A 146 15.47 8.92 -16.03
N LEU A 147 16.21 9.97 -15.67
CA LEU A 147 16.85 10.86 -16.65
C LEU A 147 17.91 10.11 -17.48
N ASP A 148 18.11 10.54 -18.71
CA ASP A 148 19.11 9.92 -19.57
C ASP A 148 20.52 9.91 -18.97
N HIS A 149 21.26 8.83 -19.22
CA HIS A 149 22.56 8.52 -18.59
C HIS A 149 22.59 8.38 -17.05
N GLN A 150 21.46 8.54 -16.37
CA GLN A 150 21.35 8.30 -14.93
C GLN A 150 20.90 6.86 -14.63
N SER A 151 20.71 6.58 -13.35
CA SER A 151 20.26 5.29 -12.81
C SER A 151 19.16 5.53 -11.76
N PRO A 152 18.16 4.64 -11.64
CA PRO A 152 17.14 4.72 -10.59
C PRO A 152 17.77 4.70 -9.18
N SER A 153 17.05 5.17 -8.16
CA SER A 153 17.46 4.98 -6.76
C SER A 153 17.40 3.48 -6.39
N LYS A 154 17.93 3.10 -5.23
CA LYS A 154 17.88 1.69 -4.78
C LYS A 154 16.43 1.25 -4.63
N GLU A 155 15.62 2.08 -4.00
CA GLU A 155 14.22 1.80 -3.65
C GLU A 155 13.40 1.60 -4.92
N VAL A 156 13.53 2.54 -5.87
CA VAL A 156 12.85 2.52 -7.16
C VAL A 156 13.32 1.35 -8.03
N LEU A 157 14.61 0.99 -7.98
CA LEU A 157 15.12 -0.18 -8.71
C LEU A 157 14.55 -1.48 -8.13
N MET A 158 14.47 -1.61 -6.81
CA MET A 158 13.91 -2.79 -6.18
C MET A 158 12.40 -2.91 -6.43
N GLU A 159 11.67 -1.79 -6.47
CA GLU A 159 10.27 -1.76 -6.90
C GLU A 159 10.11 -2.26 -8.33
N ALA A 160 10.94 -1.78 -9.26
CA ALA A 160 10.94 -2.25 -10.65
C ALA A 160 11.25 -3.76 -10.74
N ILE A 161 12.22 -4.25 -9.97
CA ILE A 161 12.58 -5.68 -9.92
C ILE A 161 11.41 -6.52 -9.40
N ARG A 162 10.77 -6.11 -8.29
CA ARG A 162 9.59 -6.81 -7.75
C ARG A 162 8.45 -6.83 -8.77
N TRP A 163 8.16 -5.69 -9.39
CA TRP A 163 7.11 -5.61 -10.39
C TRP A 163 7.38 -6.51 -11.61
N LEU A 164 8.63 -6.54 -12.11
CA LEU A 164 9.04 -7.49 -13.15
C LEU A 164 8.85 -8.93 -12.71
N ASP A 165 9.25 -9.24 -11.48
CA ASP A 165 9.19 -10.58 -10.94
C ASP A 165 7.77 -11.10 -10.79
N ASN A 166 6.84 -10.25 -10.33
CA ASN A 166 5.43 -10.58 -10.20
C ASN A 166 4.86 -11.01 -11.57
N HIS A 167 5.08 -10.22 -12.61
CA HIS A 167 4.58 -10.56 -13.95
C HIS A 167 5.24 -11.81 -14.53
N ILE A 168 6.56 -11.93 -14.43
CA ILE A 168 7.28 -13.05 -15.05
C ILE A 168 6.96 -14.37 -14.33
N SER A 169 6.77 -14.33 -13.00
CA SER A 169 6.38 -15.50 -12.20
C SER A 169 4.96 -15.97 -12.53
N ASP A 170 4.08 -15.05 -12.92
CA ASP A 170 2.72 -15.35 -13.39
C ASP A 170 2.66 -15.77 -14.88
N ASP A 171 3.81 -16.13 -15.49
CA ASP A 171 3.94 -16.46 -16.92
C ASP A 171 3.47 -15.32 -17.86
N ARG A 172 3.50 -14.07 -17.38
CA ARG A 172 3.14 -12.88 -18.14
C ARG A 172 4.37 -12.25 -18.78
N ALA A 173 4.37 -12.15 -20.11
CA ALA A 173 5.45 -11.52 -20.85
C ALA A 173 5.54 -10.00 -20.58
N VAL A 174 6.76 -9.54 -20.29
CA VAL A 174 7.07 -8.14 -19.97
C VAL A 174 8.08 -7.56 -20.94
N VAL A 175 7.86 -6.32 -21.37
CA VAL A 175 8.84 -5.53 -22.11
C VAL A 175 9.39 -4.39 -21.27
N VAL A 176 10.72 -4.27 -21.19
CA VAL A 176 11.42 -3.17 -20.52
C VAL A 176 12.04 -2.28 -21.57
N HIS A 177 11.72 -0.98 -21.54
CA HIS A 177 12.26 -0.05 -22.54
C HIS A 177 12.79 1.25 -21.93
N CYS A 178 13.63 1.92 -22.71
CA CYS A 178 13.97 3.33 -22.49
C CYS A 178 13.93 4.07 -23.84
N ALA A 179 14.73 5.12 -24.05
CA ALA A 179 14.73 5.84 -25.32
C ALA A 179 15.29 5.01 -26.49
N LEU A 180 16.51 4.48 -26.32
CA LEU A 180 17.23 3.68 -27.32
C LEU A 180 17.37 2.20 -26.92
N GLY A 181 16.92 1.82 -25.72
CA GLY A 181 17.06 0.44 -25.23
C GLY A 181 18.48 0.04 -24.82
N ARG A 182 19.40 0.99 -24.60
CA ARG A 182 20.84 0.70 -24.43
C ARG A 182 21.40 0.87 -23.02
N GLY A 183 20.80 1.74 -22.19
CA GLY A 183 21.41 2.18 -20.92
C GLY A 183 20.52 1.94 -19.71
N ARG A 184 19.49 2.78 -19.53
CA ARG A 184 18.60 2.74 -18.36
C ARG A 184 17.84 1.42 -18.25
N SER A 185 17.19 0.99 -19.33
CA SER A 185 16.48 -0.28 -19.39
C SER A 185 17.42 -1.48 -19.22
N VAL A 186 18.63 -1.42 -19.79
CA VAL A 186 19.67 -2.44 -19.60
C VAL A 186 20.12 -2.54 -18.15
N LEU A 187 20.22 -1.42 -17.43
CA LEU A 187 20.57 -1.43 -16.01
C LEU A 187 19.49 -2.15 -15.19
N VAL A 188 18.21 -1.84 -15.44
CA VAL A 188 17.09 -2.49 -14.75
C VAL A 188 17.04 -3.98 -15.09
N MET A 189 17.17 -4.33 -16.38
CA MET A 189 17.26 -5.71 -16.87
C MET A 189 18.38 -6.49 -16.18
N ALA A 190 19.60 -5.94 -16.17
CA ALA A 190 20.74 -6.59 -15.54
C ALA A 190 20.56 -6.74 -14.03
N ALA A 191 19.98 -5.75 -13.35
CA ALA A 191 19.67 -5.85 -11.94
C ALA A 191 18.64 -6.95 -11.63
N TYR A 192 17.62 -7.12 -12.48
CA TYR A 192 16.66 -8.21 -12.39
C TYR A 192 17.33 -9.58 -12.60
N LEU A 193 18.17 -9.73 -13.63
CA LEU A 193 18.90 -10.99 -13.87
C LEU A 193 19.79 -11.36 -12.67
N LEU A 194 20.51 -10.38 -12.10
CA LEU A 194 21.34 -10.57 -10.91
C LEU A 194 20.52 -10.89 -9.66
N SER A 195 19.26 -10.43 -9.58
CA SER A 195 18.36 -10.78 -8.48
C SER A 195 17.88 -12.23 -8.53
N LYS A 196 17.74 -12.78 -9.75
CA LYS A 196 17.28 -14.15 -10.01
C LYS A 196 18.41 -15.17 -9.98
N SER A 197 19.63 -14.73 -10.28
CA SER A 197 20.83 -15.57 -10.32
C SER A 197 21.96 -14.89 -9.53
N PRO A 198 21.97 -14.98 -8.19
CA PRO A 198 22.96 -14.36 -7.31
C PRO A 198 24.42 -14.72 -7.64
N GLU A 199 24.64 -15.88 -8.25
CA GLU A 199 25.92 -16.40 -8.68
C GLU A 199 26.49 -15.70 -9.93
N LEU A 200 25.66 -14.98 -10.70
CA LEU A 200 26.12 -14.24 -11.86
C LEU A 200 26.90 -13.00 -11.43
N THR A 201 28.05 -12.79 -12.05
CA THR A 201 28.73 -11.49 -12.01
C THR A 201 27.96 -10.47 -12.86
N VAL A 202 28.13 -9.18 -12.54
CA VAL A 202 27.56 -8.08 -13.34
C VAL A 202 27.97 -8.16 -14.81
N ASP A 203 29.20 -8.60 -15.09
CA ASP A 203 29.72 -8.67 -16.45
C ASP A 203 29.05 -9.83 -17.23
N GLN A 204 28.79 -10.97 -16.59
CA GLN A 204 28.02 -12.08 -17.18
C GLN A 204 26.56 -11.71 -17.45
N ALA A 205 25.90 -11.01 -16.53
CA ALA A 205 24.52 -10.54 -16.74
C ALA A 205 24.42 -9.58 -17.93
N LEU A 206 25.44 -8.72 -18.13
CA LEU A 206 25.51 -7.84 -19.29
C LEU A 206 25.86 -8.59 -20.58
N GLU A 207 26.70 -9.62 -20.51
CA GLU A 207 27.01 -10.48 -21.65
C GLU A 207 25.74 -11.19 -22.16
N GLU A 208 24.92 -11.72 -21.25
CA GLU A 208 23.64 -12.34 -21.58
C GLU A 208 22.71 -11.38 -22.33
N ILE A 209 22.55 -10.15 -21.84
CA ILE A 209 21.75 -9.12 -22.53
C ILE A 209 22.36 -8.77 -23.90
N ASN A 210 23.68 -8.73 -23.99
CA ASN A 210 24.39 -8.39 -25.23
C ASN A 210 24.26 -9.46 -26.32
N LEU A 211 24.07 -10.73 -25.95
CA LEU A 211 23.77 -11.80 -26.92
C LEU A 211 22.48 -11.50 -27.69
N SER A 212 21.46 -10.99 -27.01
CA SER A 212 20.20 -10.56 -27.64
C SER A 212 20.29 -9.16 -28.26
N ARG A 213 21.03 -8.24 -27.64
CA ARG A 213 21.13 -6.84 -28.06
C ARG A 213 22.57 -6.31 -27.94
N SER A 214 23.35 -6.44 -29.01
CA SER A 214 24.76 -6.02 -29.06
C SER A 214 25.02 -4.52 -28.83
N THR A 215 23.99 -3.68 -28.89
CA THR A 215 24.08 -2.24 -28.59
C THR A 215 23.83 -1.90 -27.11
N ALA A 216 23.55 -2.90 -26.26
CA ALA A 216 23.33 -2.73 -24.83
C ALA A 216 24.63 -2.38 -24.09
N ARG A 217 24.70 -1.17 -23.52
CA ARG A 217 25.91 -0.70 -22.85
C ARG A 217 25.61 0.25 -21.70
N LEU A 218 26.06 -0.13 -20.51
CA LEU A 218 26.06 0.76 -19.36
C LEU A 218 27.21 1.75 -19.42
N ASN A 219 26.94 3.00 -19.06
CA ASN A 219 28.00 3.97 -18.83
C ASN A 219 28.75 3.68 -17.52
N LYS A 220 29.92 4.33 -17.31
CA LYS A 220 30.76 4.09 -16.11
C LYS A 220 30.03 4.30 -14.78
N PHE A 221 29.11 5.27 -14.72
CA PHE A 221 28.34 5.56 -13.52
C PHE A 221 27.30 4.48 -13.24
N GLN A 222 26.52 4.10 -14.26
CA GLN A 222 25.54 3.03 -14.22
C GLN A 222 26.18 1.69 -13.81
N LEU A 223 27.30 1.33 -14.45
CA LEU A 223 28.04 0.11 -14.15
C LEU A 223 28.56 0.10 -12.71
N LYS A 224 29.17 1.19 -12.25
CA LYS A 224 29.68 1.31 -10.87
C LYS A 224 28.54 1.16 -9.85
N LYS A 225 27.38 1.75 -10.12
CA LYS A 225 26.22 1.63 -9.22
C LYS A 225 25.68 0.22 -9.17
N LEU A 226 25.55 -0.45 -10.32
CA LEU A 226 25.08 -1.82 -10.40
C LEU A 226 26.04 -2.79 -9.67
N LYS A 227 27.35 -2.67 -9.88
CA LYS A 227 28.38 -3.45 -9.15
C LYS A 227 28.26 -3.25 -7.64
N LYS A 228 28.18 -2.00 -7.18
CA LYS A 228 28.00 -1.71 -5.75
C LYS A 228 26.73 -2.33 -5.16
N LEU A 229 25.61 -2.29 -5.89
CA LEU A 229 24.35 -2.88 -5.42
C LEU A 229 24.44 -4.40 -5.34
N HIS A 230 25.01 -5.04 -6.36
CA HIS A 230 25.20 -6.49 -6.39
C HIS A 230 26.17 -6.96 -5.28
N GLU A 231 27.33 -6.30 -5.13
CA GLU A 231 28.31 -6.60 -4.08
C GLU A 231 27.74 -6.44 -2.67
N SER A 232 26.80 -5.51 -2.48
CA SER A 232 26.13 -5.33 -1.19
C SER A 232 25.06 -6.37 -0.88
N GLY A 233 24.79 -7.33 -1.78
CA GLY A 233 23.74 -8.34 -1.64
C GLY A 233 22.30 -7.80 -1.76
N VAL A 234 22.14 -6.49 -1.97
CA VAL A 234 20.84 -5.82 -1.99
C VAL A 234 19.92 -6.34 -3.10
N LEU A 235 20.49 -6.80 -4.22
CA LEU A 235 19.70 -7.33 -5.34
C LEU A 235 19.15 -8.74 -5.06
N THR A 236 19.77 -9.48 -4.16
CA THR A 236 19.51 -10.92 -3.94
C THR A 236 18.91 -11.20 -2.58
N GLN A 237 19.03 -10.25 -1.65
CA GLN A 237 18.46 -10.36 -0.32
C GLN A 237 16.94 -10.21 -0.40
N LYS A 238 16.23 -11.34 -0.37
CA LYS A 238 14.82 -11.34 -0.02
C LYS A 238 14.70 -10.78 1.40
N ASN A 239 13.72 -9.91 1.62
CA ASN A 239 13.47 -9.46 2.97
C ASN A 239 12.99 -10.65 3.79
N LYS A 240 13.52 -10.81 5.00
CA LYS A 240 12.97 -11.74 5.98
C LYS A 240 11.55 -11.32 6.34
N LEU A 241 10.62 -12.22 6.12
CA LEU A 241 9.21 -12.06 6.40
C LEU A 241 8.81 -13.18 7.37
N ALA A 242 8.62 -12.78 8.62
CA ALA A 242 8.21 -13.73 9.65
C ALA A 242 6.70 -13.93 9.59
N ILE A 243 6.25 -15.18 9.59
CA ILE A 243 4.84 -15.56 9.62
C ILE A 243 4.54 -16.07 11.02
N VAL A 244 3.87 -15.26 11.84
CA VAL A 244 3.37 -15.68 13.15
C VAL A 244 1.97 -16.24 12.96
N VAL A 245 1.79 -17.52 13.24
CA VAL A 245 0.53 -18.22 13.00
C VAL A 245 -0.07 -18.82 14.26
N ASN A 246 -1.38 -18.63 14.42
CA ASN A 246 -2.18 -19.42 15.34
C ASN A 246 -2.79 -20.63 14.61
N PRO A 247 -2.26 -21.85 14.81
CA PRO A 247 -2.65 -23.03 14.02
C PRO A 247 -4.07 -23.53 14.30
N VAL A 248 -4.74 -23.06 15.37
CA VAL A 248 -6.13 -23.44 15.69
C VAL A 248 -7.15 -22.38 15.28
N ALA A 249 -6.71 -21.22 14.79
CA ALA A 249 -7.60 -20.14 14.38
C ALA A 249 -8.55 -20.57 13.25
N GLY A 250 -9.81 -20.12 13.34
CA GLY A 250 -10.84 -20.35 12.33
C GLY A 250 -11.18 -21.81 12.05
N GLY A 251 -10.91 -22.71 13.00
CA GLY A 251 -11.12 -24.15 12.84
C GLY A 251 -9.94 -24.89 12.22
N GLY A 252 -8.71 -24.36 12.33
CA GLY A 252 -7.51 -24.97 11.75
C GLY A 252 -7.33 -24.66 10.27
N LYS A 253 -7.68 -23.44 9.84
CA LYS A 253 -7.52 -23.01 8.44
C LYS A 253 -6.07 -22.95 7.99
N TRP A 254 -5.12 -22.84 8.91
CA TRP A 254 -3.70 -22.80 8.56
C TRP A 254 -3.29 -24.05 7.79
N GLN A 255 -3.66 -25.23 8.28
CA GLN A 255 -3.24 -26.51 7.71
C GLN A 255 -3.72 -26.68 6.26
N ASP A 256 -4.89 -26.13 5.93
CA ASP A 256 -5.47 -26.20 4.59
C ASP A 256 -4.85 -25.17 3.62
N ASN A 257 -4.22 -24.11 4.13
CA ASN A 257 -3.80 -22.94 3.33
C ASN A 257 -2.30 -22.62 3.40
N GLU A 258 -1.54 -23.31 4.25
CA GLU A 258 -0.09 -23.13 4.41
C GLU A 258 0.64 -23.24 3.07
N ASP A 259 0.38 -24.32 2.31
CA ASP A 259 1.02 -24.56 1.02
C ASP A 259 0.77 -23.41 0.03
N GLU A 260 -0.46 -22.90 -0.04
CA GLU A 260 -0.79 -21.75 -0.91
C GLU A 260 -0.04 -20.49 -0.48
N ILE A 261 -0.02 -20.18 0.82
CA ILE A 261 0.63 -18.98 1.36
C ILE A 261 2.13 -19.03 1.13
N ILE A 262 2.76 -20.16 1.43
CA ILE A 262 4.21 -20.36 1.21
C ILE A 262 4.52 -20.30 -0.27
N GLN A 263 3.72 -20.93 -1.14
CA GLN A 263 3.91 -20.89 -2.59
C GLN A 263 3.82 -19.45 -3.14
N ARG A 264 2.89 -18.64 -2.63
CA ARG A 264 2.72 -17.24 -3.07
C ARG A 264 3.81 -16.32 -2.56
N LEU A 265 4.22 -16.46 -1.29
CA LEU A 265 5.13 -15.49 -0.66
C LEU A 265 6.62 -15.85 -0.84
N SER A 266 6.97 -17.14 -0.92
CA SER A 266 8.38 -17.58 -0.99
C SER A 266 9.14 -17.12 -2.24
N PRO A 267 8.52 -16.83 -3.41
CA PRO A 267 9.23 -16.21 -4.53
C PRO A 267 9.78 -14.81 -4.19
N HIS A 268 9.09 -14.07 -3.33
CA HIS A 268 9.37 -12.66 -3.03
C HIS A 268 10.13 -12.45 -1.71
N PHE A 269 9.95 -13.36 -0.74
CA PHE A 269 10.44 -13.20 0.63
C PHE A 269 11.22 -14.43 1.13
N GLU A 270 12.11 -14.21 2.10
CA GLU A 270 12.69 -15.28 2.90
C GLU A 270 11.74 -15.53 4.07
N LEU A 271 11.01 -16.65 4.03
CA LEU A 271 9.94 -16.94 4.98
C LEU A 271 10.46 -17.72 6.18
N GLU A 272 10.07 -17.28 7.36
CA GLU A 272 10.26 -18.01 8.62
C GLU A 272 8.91 -18.12 9.32
N VAL A 273 8.46 -19.34 9.63
CA VAL A 273 7.15 -19.59 10.25
C VAL A 273 7.32 -19.82 11.73
N TYR A 274 6.58 -19.06 12.54
CA TYR A 274 6.55 -19.12 14.00
C TYR A 274 5.12 -19.47 14.43
N GLN A 275 4.93 -20.69 14.93
CA GLN A 275 3.61 -21.14 15.39
C GLN A 275 3.41 -20.85 16.88
N THR A 276 2.24 -20.32 17.24
CA THR A 276 1.84 -20.18 18.63
C THR A 276 1.53 -21.54 19.26
N THR A 277 1.64 -21.62 20.58
CA THR A 277 1.19 -22.77 21.38
C THR A 277 0.39 -22.24 22.58
N PRO A 278 -0.33 -23.08 23.34
CA PRO A 278 -1.00 -22.64 24.56
C PRO A 278 -0.08 -21.92 25.56
N GLU A 279 1.23 -22.20 25.52
CA GLU A 279 2.26 -21.59 26.37
C GLU A 279 2.98 -20.40 25.72
N LYS A 280 2.79 -20.18 24.40
CA LYS A 280 3.50 -19.18 23.62
C LYS A 280 2.54 -18.39 22.75
N SER A 281 2.27 -17.16 23.18
CA SER A 281 1.40 -16.21 22.49
C SER A 281 1.96 -15.74 21.13
N GLY A 282 1.10 -15.14 20.31
CA GLY A 282 1.52 -14.44 19.09
C GLY A 282 2.47 -13.29 19.38
N ALA A 283 2.32 -12.63 20.53
CA ALA A 283 3.21 -11.56 20.97
C ALA A 283 4.63 -12.08 21.23
N GLU A 284 4.76 -13.24 21.90
CA GLU A 284 6.06 -13.87 22.14
C GLU A 284 6.72 -14.33 20.84
N MET A 285 5.95 -14.90 19.91
CA MET A 285 6.46 -15.32 18.59
C MET A 285 6.86 -14.13 17.72
N ALA A 286 6.09 -13.05 17.72
CA ALA A 286 6.46 -11.81 17.04
C ALA A 286 7.75 -11.23 17.63
N LYS A 287 7.88 -11.20 18.96
CA LYS A 287 9.09 -10.71 19.64
C LYS A 287 10.32 -11.56 19.30
N LEU A 288 10.17 -12.88 19.25
CA LEU A 288 11.23 -13.80 18.83
C LEU A 288 11.67 -13.49 17.39
N ALA A 289 10.72 -13.43 16.45
CA ALA A 289 10.99 -13.13 15.05
C ALA A 289 11.71 -11.77 14.86
N ILE A 290 11.29 -10.75 15.59
CA ILE A 290 11.92 -9.42 15.58
C ILE A 290 13.36 -9.50 16.09
N SER A 291 13.61 -10.28 17.16
CA SER A 291 14.95 -10.48 17.70
C SER A 291 15.88 -11.24 16.74
N GLU A 292 15.31 -12.09 15.88
CA GLU A 292 16.02 -12.81 14.81
C GLU A 292 16.22 -11.97 13.53
N GLY A 293 15.78 -10.71 13.56
CA GLY A 293 16.08 -9.70 12.55
C GLY A 293 14.95 -9.44 11.56
N ALA A 294 13.76 -10.02 11.75
CA ALA A 294 12.60 -9.73 10.91
C ALA A 294 12.26 -8.23 10.93
N LYS A 295 12.03 -7.66 9.74
CA LYS A 295 11.56 -6.26 9.57
C LYS A 295 10.09 -6.17 9.23
N GLN A 296 9.50 -7.31 8.88
CA GLN A 296 8.13 -7.47 8.46
C GLN A 296 7.59 -8.73 9.14
N VAL A 297 6.44 -8.62 9.79
CA VAL A 297 5.81 -9.72 10.54
C VAL A 297 4.38 -9.86 10.07
N ILE A 298 3.99 -11.04 9.63
CA ILE A 298 2.62 -11.37 9.24
C ILE A 298 1.94 -12.03 10.44
N ALA A 299 0.75 -11.55 10.80
CA ALA A 299 -0.16 -12.25 11.69
C ALA A 299 -1.13 -13.11 10.85
N CYS A 300 -1.02 -14.44 10.99
CA CYS A 300 -1.92 -15.43 10.43
C CYS A 300 -2.86 -15.94 11.53
N GLY A 301 -4.07 -15.39 11.61
CA GLY A 301 -4.99 -15.71 12.69
C GLY A 301 -6.27 -14.87 12.65
N GLY A 302 -6.99 -14.86 13.78
CA GLY A 302 -8.10 -13.94 14.02
C GLY A 302 -7.66 -12.65 14.69
N ASP A 303 -8.62 -11.79 15.04
CA ASP A 303 -8.36 -10.45 15.60
C ASP A 303 -7.47 -10.49 16.86
N GLY A 304 -7.64 -11.47 17.76
CA GLY A 304 -6.76 -11.63 18.92
C GLY A 304 -5.29 -11.89 18.56
N THR A 305 -5.02 -12.79 17.59
CA THR A 305 -3.64 -13.05 17.11
C THR A 305 -3.06 -11.81 16.44
N LEU A 306 -3.88 -11.05 15.71
CA LEU A 306 -3.48 -9.77 15.12
C LEU A 306 -3.09 -8.77 16.21
N THR A 307 -3.90 -8.60 17.27
CA THR A 307 -3.62 -7.69 18.39
C THR A 307 -2.35 -8.09 19.13
N GLU A 308 -2.16 -9.37 19.41
CA GLU A 308 -0.94 -9.89 20.05
C GLU A 308 0.32 -9.57 19.23
N VAL A 309 0.31 -9.84 17.92
CA VAL A 309 1.44 -9.52 17.05
C VAL A 309 1.63 -8.00 16.94
N ALA A 310 0.56 -7.25 16.69
CA ALA A 310 0.58 -5.80 16.56
C ALA A 310 1.16 -5.11 17.81
N SER A 311 0.88 -5.63 19.00
CA SER A 311 1.43 -5.09 20.26
C SER A 311 2.96 -4.99 20.29
N GLN A 312 3.66 -5.84 19.52
CA GLN A 312 5.13 -5.81 19.41
C GLN A 312 5.64 -4.87 18.31
N LEU A 313 4.76 -4.42 17.40
CA LEU A 313 5.08 -3.60 16.24
C LEU A 313 4.65 -2.13 16.43
N VAL A 314 3.64 -1.86 17.25
CA VAL A 314 3.17 -0.51 17.54
C VAL A 314 4.31 0.36 18.08
N GLY A 315 4.42 1.58 17.54
CA GLY A 315 5.48 2.54 17.87
C GLY A 315 6.84 2.23 17.25
N THR A 316 6.94 1.21 16.39
CA THR A 316 8.18 0.84 15.69
C THR A 316 8.14 1.16 14.20
N ASP A 317 9.27 1.00 13.52
CA ASP A 317 9.35 1.12 12.06
C ASP A 317 8.98 -0.17 11.30
N LEU A 318 8.63 -1.24 12.01
CA LEU A 318 8.31 -2.56 11.47
C LEU A 318 6.93 -2.57 10.80
N THR A 319 6.75 -3.44 9.81
CA THR A 319 5.48 -3.55 9.06
C THR A 319 4.72 -4.82 9.41
N LEU A 320 3.44 -4.67 9.72
CA LEU A 320 2.50 -5.77 9.95
C LEU A 320 1.84 -6.21 8.63
N GLY A 321 1.89 -7.50 8.34
CA GLY A 321 1.01 -8.15 7.37
C GLY A 321 -0.13 -8.87 8.07
N ILE A 322 -1.28 -8.98 7.41
CA ILE A 322 -2.47 -9.62 7.97
C ILE A 322 -2.95 -10.67 6.99
N ILE A 323 -2.95 -11.94 7.40
CA ILE A 323 -3.63 -13.02 6.67
C ILE A 323 -4.81 -13.47 7.54
N PRO A 324 -6.05 -13.08 7.16
CA PRO A 324 -7.22 -13.31 7.99
C PRO A 324 -7.61 -14.79 7.99
N MET A 325 -7.42 -15.45 9.12
CA MET A 325 -7.76 -16.87 9.34
C MET A 325 -8.77 -17.07 10.47
N GLY A 326 -9.22 -16.01 11.14
CA GLY A 326 -10.23 -16.09 12.19
C GLY A 326 -11.67 -16.15 11.66
N THR A 327 -12.61 -16.02 12.60
CA THR A 327 -14.06 -16.02 12.33
C THR A 327 -14.59 -14.63 11.95
N ALA A 328 -14.10 -13.57 12.62
CA ALA A 328 -14.55 -12.20 12.42
C ALA A 328 -13.63 -11.40 11.48
N ASN A 329 -12.32 -11.39 11.75
CA ASN A 329 -11.29 -10.71 10.94
C ASN A 329 -11.64 -9.24 10.65
N ALA A 330 -12.17 -8.56 11.66
CA ALA A 330 -12.75 -7.24 11.51
C ALA A 330 -11.74 -6.20 11.01
N LEU A 331 -10.49 -6.26 11.48
CA LEU A 331 -9.44 -5.33 11.03
C LEU A 331 -9.05 -5.58 9.56
N ALA A 332 -8.95 -6.86 9.16
CA ALA A 332 -8.67 -7.20 7.77
C ALA A 332 -9.77 -6.71 6.82
N HIS A 333 -11.04 -6.80 7.25
CA HIS A 333 -12.16 -6.28 6.48
C HIS A 333 -12.19 -4.75 6.41
N ALA A 334 -11.80 -4.06 7.49
CA ALA A 334 -11.64 -2.60 7.47
C ALA A 334 -10.52 -2.15 6.52
N LEU A 335 -9.39 -2.88 6.48
CA LEU A 335 -8.23 -2.54 5.66
C LEU A 335 -8.35 -2.94 4.18
N TYR A 336 -8.86 -4.15 3.90
CA TYR A 336 -8.91 -4.71 2.55
C TYR A 336 -10.29 -4.61 1.89
N GLY A 337 -11.28 -4.06 2.61
CA GLY A 337 -12.64 -3.87 2.11
C GLY A 337 -13.40 -5.18 1.87
N ALA A 338 -14.55 -5.07 1.19
CA ALA A 338 -15.49 -6.19 1.00
C ALA A 338 -14.92 -7.36 0.18
N SER A 339 -13.97 -7.10 -0.72
CA SER A 339 -13.35 -8.13 -1.55
C SER A 339 -12.63 -9.20 -0.72
N SER A 340 -12.10 -8.83 0.45
CA SER A 340 -11.45 -9.76 1.39
C SER A 340 -12.37 -10.86 1.93
N LYS A 341 -13.69 -10.75 1.77
CA LYS A 341 -14.65 -11.79 2.14
C LYS A 341 -14.71 -12.95 1.15
N VAL A 342 -14.27 -12.75 -0.09
CA VAL A 342 -14.38 -13.75 -1.17
C VAL A 342 -13.10 -14.58 -1.28
N THR A 343 -11.95 -13.92 -1.37
CA THR A 343 -10.63 -14.57 -1.50
C THR A 343 -9.62 -13.98 -0.50
N PRO A 344 -9.85 -14.15 0.83
CA PRO A 344 -9.10 -13.47 1.89
C PRO A 344 -7.58 -13.65 1.80
N ILE A 345 -7.13 -14.88 1.58
CA ILE A 345 -5.70 -15.24 1.58
C ILE A 345 -4.98 -14.65 0.37
N VAL A 346 -5.59 -14.75 -0.81
CA VAL A 346 -5.04 -14.21 -2.06
C VAL A 346 -4.87 -12.69 -1.93
N ILE A 347 -5.92 -11.99 -1.51
CA ILE A 347 -5.89 -10.53 -1.36
C ILE A 347 -4.86 -10.10 -0.32
N ALA A 348 -4.75 -10.82 0.80
CA ALA A 348 -3.73 -10.55 1.80
C ALA A 348 -2.30 -10.75 1.26
N CYS A 349 -2.04 -11.87 0.56
CA CYS A 349 -0.75 -12.14 -0.04
C CYS A 349 -0.39 -11.08 -1.09
N ASP A 350 -1.33 -10.71 -1.95
CA ASP A 350 -1.11 -9.72 -3.00
C ASP A 350 -0.79 -8.33 -2.41
N ALA A 351 -1.45 -7.93 -1.31
CA ALA A 351 -1.12 -6.69 -0.59
C ALA A 351 0.32 -6.72 -0.04
N ILE A 352 0.73 -7.85 0.56
CA ILE A 352 2.07 -8.05 1.11
C ILE A 352 3.12 -8.01 -0.01
N ILE A 353 2.86 -8.69 -1.14
CA ILE A 353 3.74 -8.75 -2.30
C ILE A 353 3.88 -7.38 -2.98
N ALA A 354 2.76 -6.65 -3.12
CA ALA A 354 2.76 -5.28 -3.66
C ALA A 354 3.64 -4.36 -2.80
N GLY A 355 3.64 -4.57 -1.49
CA GLY A 355 4.52 -3.87 -0.55
C GLY A 355 4.13 -2.42 -0.30
N ASN A 356 2.88 -2.03 -0.61
CA ASN A 356 2.32 -0.75 -0.21
C ASN A 356 2.15 -0.73 1.30
N VAL A 357 2.56 0.35 1.94
CA VAL A 357 2.51 0.49 3.40
C VAL A 357 1.68 1.69 3.77
N LEU A 358 0.67 1.45 4.60
CA LEU A 358 -0.16 2.47 5.24
C LEU A 358 0.23 2.60 6.71
N GLN A 359 0.33 3.82 7.21
CA GLN A 359 0.39 4.08 8.64
C GLN A 359 -1.01 4.29 9.17
N ILE A 360 -1.44 3.43 10.07
CA ILE A 360 -2.74 3.51 10.73
C ILE A 360 -2.58 3.94 12.18
N ASP A 361 -3.67 4.50 12.69
CA ASP A 361 -3.85 4.83 14.07
C ASP A 361 -4.16 3.56 14.87
N THR A 362 -3.75 3.58 16.13
CA THR A 362 -4.19 2.61 17.13
C THR A 362 -4.71 3.36 18.33
N ALA A 363 -5.40 2.67 19.22
CA ALA A 363 -5.82 3.21 20.50
C ALA A 363 -5.19 2.43 21.64
N GLN A 364 -5.15 3.06 22.81
CA GLN A 364 -4.76 2.43 24.05
C GLN A 364 -5.96 2.53 25.00
N CYS A 365 -6.55 1.40 25.37
CA CYS A 365 -7.58 1.33 26.40
C CYS A 365 -6.93 0.90 27.72
N ASN A 366 -6.82 1.82 28.67
CA ASN A 366 -6.02 1.67 29.88
C ASN A 366 -4.57 1.27 29.53
N ASP A 367 -4.18 0.03 29.82
CA ASP A 367 -2.82 -0.49 29.56
C ASP A 367 -2.77 -1.45 28.35
N GLU A 368 -3.87 -1.61 27.63
CA GLU A 368 -4.00 -2.56 26.53
C GLU A 368 -4.10 -1.87 25.16
N LEU A 369 -3.50 -2.49 24.15
CA LEU A 369 -3.65 -2.08 22.76
C LEU A 369 -5.09 -2.33 22.30
N THR A 370 -5.64 -1.37 21.58
CA THR A 370 -6.96 -1.47 20.95
C THR A 370 -6.80 -1.09 19.48
N LEU A 371 -7.15 -2.02 18.59
CA LEU A 371 -7.10 -1.83 17.15
C LEU A 371 -8.47 -1.44 16.58
N LEU A 372 -9.55 -1.97 17.15
CA LEU A 372 -10.90 -1.82 16.61
C LEU A 372 -11.77 -0.94 17.49
N VAL A 373 -12.31 -1.49 18.58
CA VAL A 373 -13.40 -0.87 19.35
C VAL A 373 -13.33 -1.18 20.84
N VAL A 374 -13.77 -0.21 21.64
CA VAL A 374 -14.15 -0.39 23.04
C VAL A 374 -15.67 -0.24 23.16
N GLY A 375 -16.34 -1.21 23.78
CA GLY A 375 -17.81 -1.21 23.88
C GLY A 375 -18.31 -1.37 25.31
N ILE A 376 -19.35 -0.63 25.68
CA ILE A 376 -20.08 -0.74 26.95
C ILE A 376 -21.56 -0.90 26.66
N GLY A 377 -22.26 -1.77 27.38
CA GLY A 377 -23.69 -1.99 27.19
C GLY A 377 -23.97 -3.10 26.18
N PHE A 378 -24.74 -2.82 25.13
CA PHE A 378 -25.18 -3.83 24.16
C PHE A 378 -24.03 -4.68 23.59
N GLU A 379 -22.93 -4.07 23.14
CA GLU A 379 -21.72 -4.78 22.68
C GLU A 379 -21.20 -5.77 23.72
N GLN A 380 -20.99 -5.27 24.93
CA GLN A 380 -20.40 -6.04 26.01
C GLN A 380 -21.31 -7.23 26.38
N ARG A 381 -22.62 -7.01 26.45
CA ARG A 381 -23.60 -8.06 26.74
C ARG A 381 -23.69 -9.09 25.62
N MET A 382 -23.66 -8.63 24.36
CA MET A 382 -23.65 -9.49 23.18
C MET A 382 -22.46 -10.46 23.22
N ILE A 383 -21.25 -9.99 23.56
CA ILE A 383 -20.09 -10.88 23.72
C ILE A 383 -20.28 -11.82 24.92
N GLU A 384 -20.68 -11.32 26.09
CA GLU A 384 -20.91 -12.16 27.29
C GLU A 384 -21.95 -13.28 27.06
N GLU A 385 -22.97 -13.03 26.25
CA GLU A 385 -24.01 -13.99 25.90
C GLU A 385 -23.55 -14.96 24.81
N ALA A 386 -22.87 -14.48 23.77
CA ALA A 386 -22.32 -15.32 22.71
C ALA A 386 -21.29 -16.34 23.25
N ASP A 387 -20.42 -15.93 24.18
CA ASP A 387 -19.43 -16.82 24.83
C ASP A 387 -20.10 -17.98 25.61
N ARG A 388 -21.32 -17.76 26.14
CA ARG A 388 -22.10 -18.79 26.84
C ARG A 388 -22.71 -19.79 25.87
N ASP A 389 -23.10 -19.32 24.69
CA ASP A 389 -23.76 -20.08 23.63
C ASP A 389 -22.79 -20.75 22.65
N GLU A 390 -21.52 -20.33 22.59
CA GLU A 390 -20.47 -20.95 21.76
C GLU A 390 -20.18 -22.43 22.06
N LYS A 391 -20.77 -22.99 23.13
CA LYS A 391 -20.89 -24.46 23.30
C LYS A 391 -21.79 -25.14 22.25
N ASN A 392 -22.53 -24.37 21.44
CA ASN A 392 -23.50 -24.83 20.46
C ASN A 392 -23.23 -24.27 19.03
N ASN A 393 -22.01 -24.40 18.50
CA ASN A 393 -21.65 -24.48 17.06
C ASN A 393 -22.33 -23.52 16.02
N ASN A 394 -22.94 -22.39 16.41
CA ASN A 394 -23.77 -21.54 15.55
C ASN A 394 -23.10 -20.25 15.05
N GLY A 395 -21.80 -20.03 15.35
CA GLY A 395 -20.99 -18.95 14.76
C GLY A 395 -21.62 -17.55 14.83
N GLN A 396 -21.59 -16.80 13.71
CA GLN A 396 -22.06 -15.41 13.62
C GLN A 396 -23.55 -15.19 13.96
N LEU A 397 -24.40 -16.22 13.84
CA LEU A 397 -25.82 -16.11 14.19
C LEU A 397 -26.03 -16.01 15.71
N ALA A 398 -25.11 -16.55 16.51
CA ALA A 398 -25.14 -16.40 17.97
C ALA A 398 -24.97 -14.94 18.39
N TYR A 399 -24.05 -14.21 17.75
CA TYR A 399 -23.86 -12.78 18.01
C TYR A 399 -25.10 -11.94 17.66
N LEU A 400 -25.82 -12.27 16.58
CA LEU A 400 -27.06 -11.55 16.22
C LEU A 400 -28.18 -11.81 17.23
N GLY A 401 -28.31 -13.06 17.71
CA GLY A 401 -29.27 -13.41 18.76
C GLY A 401 -28.94 -12.71 20.09
N ALA A 402 -27.68 -12.79 20.51
CA ALA A 402 -27.19 -12.12 21.72
C ALA A 402 -27.36 -10.59 21.66
N LEU A 403 -27.15 -9.97 20.49
CA LEU A 403 -27.42 -8.54 20.33
C LEU A 403 -28.91 -8.23 20.51
N TYR A 404 -29.80 -9.06 19.96
CA TYR A 404 -31.24 -8.92 20.14
C TYR A 404 -31.64 -9.01 21.61
N ASP A 405 -31.14 -10.01 22.33
CA ASP A 405 -31.44 -10.23 23.75
C ASP A 405 -30.88 -9.10 24.64
N ALA A 406 -29.66 -8.63 24.34
CA ALA A 406 -29.04 -7.49 25.00
C ALA A 406 -29.87 -6.20 24.87
N ILE A 407 -30.51 -5.98 23.71
CA ILE A 407 -31.39 -4.83 23.45
C ILE A 407 -32.76 -5.02 24.12
N ALA A 408 -33.31 -6.23 24.06
CA ALA A 408 -34.62 -6.55 24.63
C ALA A 408 -34.67 -6.31 26.14
N THR A 409 -33.54 -6.51 26.83
CA THR A 409 -33.40 -6.21 28.27
C THR A 409 -33.57 -4.71 28.57
N ASN A 410 -33.26 -3.82 27.62
CA ASN A 410 -33.40 -2.36 27.71
C ASN A 410 -32.73 -1.70 28.95
N ASP A 411 -31.68 -2.33 29.48
CA ASP A 411 -30.92 -1.80 30.61
C ASP A 411 -29.98 -0.68 30.15
N ALA A 412 -30.10 0.49 30.78
CA ALA A 412 -29.22 1.64 30.55
C ALA A 412 -28.29 1.88 31.75
N ALA A 413 -27.01 2.10 31.46
CA ALA A 413 -26.01 2.50 32.45
C ALA A 413 -25.98 4.03 32.61
N GLU A 414 -25.75 4.48 33.85
CA GLU A 414 -25.35 5.85 34.14
C GLU A 414 -23.82 5.92 34.09
N LEU A 415 -23.28 6.72 33.17
CA LEU A 415 -21.85 6.87 32.94
C LEU A 415 -21.47 8.35 33.00
N THR A 416 -20.34 8.66 33.60
CA THR A 416 -19.69 9.97 33.47
C THR A 416 -18.63 9.85 32.40
N ILE A 417 -18.82 10.58 31.29
CA ILE A 417 -17.91 10.64 30.15
C ILE A 417 -17.22 11.99 30.09
N GLN A 418 -15.92 11.98 29.84
CA GLN A 418 -15.11 13.14 29.53
C GLN A 418 -14.47 12.92 28.17
N ILE A 419 -14.71 13.87 27.25
CA ILE A 419 -14.18 13.84 25.89
C ILE A 419 -13.11 14.94 25.78
N ASP A 420 -11.87 14.54 25.51
CA ASP A 420 -10.69 15.41 25.51
C ASP A 420 -10.62 16.28 26.79
N ASP A 421 -10.40 17.59 26.62
CA ASP A 421 -10.31 18.58 27.70
C ASP A 421 -11.67 19.20 28.05
N GLN A 422 -12.79 18.63 27.59
CA GLN A 422 -14.13 19.13 27.92
C GLN A 422 -14.52 18.74 29.35
N GLU A 423 -15.48 19.48 29.92
CA GLU A 423 -16.03 19.15 31.25
C GLU A 423 -16.73 17.79 31.23
N PRO A 424 -16.54 16.94 32.26
CA PRO A 424 -17.23 15.66 32.36
C PRO A 424 -18.75 15.81 32.35
N LYS A 425 -19.43 14.96 31.58
CA LYS A 425 -20.90 14.92 31.47
C LYS A 425 -21.43 13.55 31.91
N THR A 426 -22.51 13.56 32.69
CA THR A 426 -23.25 12.33 32.98
C THR A 426 -24.22 12.01 31.85
N ILE A 427 -24.20 10.78 31.38
CA ILE A 427 -25.08 10.23 30.34
C ILE A 427 -25.80 8.98 30.85
N HIS A 428 -26.99 8.73 30.31
CA HIS A 428 -27.72 7.48 30.50
C HIS A 428 -27.84 6.79 29.14
N THR A 429 -27.23 5.62 29.02
CA THR A 429 -27.08 4.96 27.71
C THR A 429 -27.20 3.44 27.79
N GLY A 430 -27.84 2.84 26.78
CA GLY A 430 -27.88 1.39 26.60
C GLY A 430 -26.64 0.84 25.87
N SER A 431 -25.94 1.67 25.09
CA SER A 431 -24.71 1.31 24.38
C SER A 431 -23.83 2.54 24.15
N LEU A 432 -22.54 2.40 24.46
CA LEU A 432 -21.48 3.34 24.16
C LEU A 432 -20.34 2.59 23.48
N VAL A 433 -19.96 3.04 22.29
CA VAL A 433 -18.85 2.50 21.49
C VAL A 433 -17.83 3.60 21.24
N ILE A 434 -16.56 3.28 21.46
CA ILE A 434 -15.41 4.10 21.05
C ILE A 434 -14.66 3.29 20.00
N ALA A 435 -14.62 3.76 18.76
CA ALA A 435 -14.01 3.07 17.63
C ALA A 435 -12.74 3.78 17.15
N ASN A 436 -11.67 3.01 16.96
CA ASN A 436 -10.48 3.39 16.21
C ASN A 436 -10.60 2.91 14.74
N ALA A 437 -11.04 1.66 14.56
CA ALA A 437 -11.30 1.07 13.26
C ALA A 437 -12.50 0.12 13.36
N ALA A 438 -13.33 0.07 12.33
CA ALA A 438 -14.41 -0.92 12.31
C ALA A 438 -14.85 -1.23 10.87
N PRO A 439 -15.12 -2.50 10.53
CA PRO A 439 -15.80 -2.80 9.28
C PRO A 439 -17.25 -2.29 9.32
N ALA A 440 -17.86 -2.07 8.16
CA ALA A 440 -19.26 -1.63 8.04
C ALA A 440 -20.26 -2.55 8.77
N THR A 441 -19.89 -3.81 9.03
CA THR A 441 -20.70 -4.78 9.77
C THR A 441 -20.78 -4.51 11.27
N THR A 442 -19.87 -3.69 11.83
CA THR A 442 -19.93 -3.24 13.23
C THR A 442 -20.83 -2.00 13.30
N VAL A 443 -22.15 -2.24 13.25
CA VAL A 443 -23.19 -1.20 13.09
C VAL A 443 -23.10 -0.09 14.13
N LEU A 444 -22.83 -0.45 15.38
CA LEU A 444 -22.80 0.50 16.51
C LEU A 444 -21.55 1.41 16.52
N ALA A 445 -20.54 1.10 15.72
CA ALA A 445 -19.40 1.98 15.47
C ALA A 445 -19.68 3.04 14.40
N GLN A 446 -20.84 3.00 13.72
CA GLN A 446 -21.12 3.81 12.52
C GLN A 446 -21.81 5.16 12.83
N GLY A 447 -21.61 5.74 14.02
CA GLY A 447 -22.30 6.96 14.44
C GLY A 447 -22.09 8.14 13.48
N GLY A 448 -20.83 8.35 13.06
CA GLY A 448 -20.41 9.36 12.08
C GLY A 448 -20.20 8.80 10.66
N GLY A 449 -20.59 7.55 10.40
CA GLY A 449 -20.14 6.78 9.24
C GLY A 449 -18.99 5.83 9.58
N LEU A 450 -18.26 5.36 8.57
CA LEU A 450 -17.12 4.46 8.76
C LEU A 450 -15.98 5.16 9.52
N PRO A 451 -15.47 4.56 10.62
CA PRO A 451 -14.33 5.12 11.33
C PRO A 451 -13.10 5.25 10.42
N ASP A 452 -12.45 6.41 10.44
CA ASP A 452 -11.21 6.66 9.71
C ASP A 452 -10.01 6.42 10.62
N PHE A 453 -9.41 5.25 10.49
CA PHE A 453 -8.24 4.84 11.26
C PHE A 453 -6.93 5.54 10.83
N THR A 454 -7.01 6.70 10.17
CA THR A 454 -5.85 7.49 9.74
C THR A 454 -5.95 8.99 10.10
N ASP A 455 -7.06 9.43 10.69
CA ASP A 455 -7.39 10.85 10.88
C ASP A 455 -6.89 11.45 12.20
N GLY A 456 -6.35 10.63 13.11
CA GLY A 456 -5.89 11.06 14.42
C GLY A 456 -6.95 11.03 15.50
N LEU A 457 -8.15 10.48 15.26
CA LEU A 457 -9.32 10.58 16.15
C LEU A 457 -9.98 9.22 16.39
N LEU A 458 -10.75 9.17 17.48
CA LEU A 458 -11.66 8.07 17.85
C LEU A 458 -13.09 8.51 17.57
N ASP A 459 -13.90 7.59 17.06
CA ASP A 459 -15.34 7.77 16.89
C ASP A 459 -16.09 7.30 18.15
N VAL A 460 -16.69 8.25 18.86
CA VAL A 460 -17.44 8.00 20.10
C VAL A 460 -18.93 8.07 19.79
N THR A 461 -19.61 6.93 19.85
CA THR A 461 -21.04 6.81 19.55
C THR A 461 -21.78 6.28 20.76
N TRP A 462 -22.87 6.91 21.17
CA TRP A 462 -23.75 6.34 22.19
C TRP A 462 -25.23 6.54 21.88
N LEU A 463 -26.02 5.59 22.37
CA LEU A 463 -27.47 5.61 22.23
C LEU A 463 -28.09 6.22 23.48
N VAL A 464 -28.82 7.32 23.33
CA VAL A 464 -29.58 7.92 24.44
C VAL A 464 -30.61 6.91 24.95
N ARG A 465 -30.77 6.77 26.27
CA ARG A 465 -31.77 5.89 26.89
C ARG A 465 -33.17 6.14 26.30
N THR A 466 -33.87 5.05 25.97
CA THR A 466 -35.25 5.05 25.47
C THR A 466 -36.21 4.41 26.47
N GLU A 467 -37.51 4.70 26.33
CA GLU A 467 -38.54 4.05 27.16
C GLU A 467 -38.81 2.62 26.69
N THR A 468 -38.66 2.34 25.39
CA THR A 468 -38.95 1.04 24.79
C THR A 468 -37.74 0.44 24.07
N ALA A 469 -37.66 -0.90 24.05
CA ALA A 469 -36.66 -1.63 23.27
C ALA A 469 -36.86 -1.47 21.75
N GLY A 470 -38.10 -1.24 21.31
CA GLY A 470 -38.47 -1.01 19.90
C GLY A 470 -37.69 0.16 19.27
N GLU A 471 -37.51 1.24 20.02
CA GLU A 471 -36.74 2.41 19.58
C GLU A 471 -35.25 2.09 19.39
N ASN A 472 -34.65 1.23 20.21
CA ASN A 472 -33.25 0.83 20.04
C ASN A 472 -33.03 0.04 18.75
N TYR A 473 -33.97 -0.82 18.34
CA TYR A 473 -33.90 -1.49 17.03
C TYR A 473 -33.96 -0.51 15.87
N LEU A 474 -34.79 0.53 15.97
CA LEU A 474 -34.87 1.58 14.95
C LEU A 474 -33.55 2.35 14.84
N LYS A 475 -32.92 2.71 15.96
CA LYS A 475 -31.60 3.37 15.99
C LYS A 475 -30.52 2.52 15.33
N LEU A 476 -30.52 1.21 15.58
CA LEU A 476 -29.58 0.29 14.91
C LEU A 476 -29.80 0.22 13.40
N ALA A 477 -31.07 0.15 12.97
CA ALA A 477 -31.39 0.18 11.55
C ALA A 477 -30.92 1.49 10.89
N GLN A 478 -31.09 2.63 11.57
CA GLN A 478 -30.57 3.92 11.12
C GLN A 478 -29.04 3.91 11.03
N LEU A 479 -28.32 3.43 12.06
CA LEU A 479 -26.86 3.31 12.06
C LEU A 479 -26.35 2.44 10.90
N ALA A 480 -27.01 1.30 10.64
CA ALA A 480 -26.64 0.42 9.53
C ALA A 480 -26.80 1.12 8.17
N LEU A 481 -27.87 1.91 8.02
CA LEU A 481 -28.18 2.65 6.79
C LEU A 481 -27.37 3.93 6.60
N ARG A 482 -26.74 4.49 7.66
CA ARG A 482 -25.87 5.68 7.56
C ARG A 482 -24.68 5.49 6.63
N THR A 483 -24.19 4.26 6.51
CA THR A 483 -23.14 3.91 5.53
C THR A 483 -23.61 4.05 4.07
N MET A 484 -24.93 4.05 3.83
CA MET A 484 -25.54 4.13 2.50
C MET A 484 -26.22 5.49 2.22
N PHE A 485 -26.61 6.23 3.26
CA PHE A 485 -27.35 7.48 3.15
C PHE A 485 -26.81 8.51 4.16
N GLU A 486 -26.30 9.65 3.66
CA GLU A 486 -25.94 10.83 4.47
C GLU A 486 -27.22 11.52 4.98
N ASN A 487 -27.88 10.94 5.98
CA ASN A 487 -29.01 11.58 6.65
C ASN A 487 -28.61 12.05 8.05
N ASP A 488 -28.89 13.33 8.29
CA ASP A 488 -28.51 14.06 9.48
C ASP A 488 -29.61 14.02 10.55
N SER A 489 -29.18 14.10 11.80
CA SER A 489 -29.95 14.40 13.02
C SER A 489 -31.05 13.42 13.46
N ASP A 490 -30.67 12.32 14.12
CA ASP A 490 -31.51 11.73 15.17
C ASP A 490 -30.84 12.06 16.51
N GLU A 491 -31.45 12.93 17.33
CA GLU A 491 -30.91 13.34 18.64
C GLU A 491 -30.70 12.15 19.61
N SER A 492 -31.30 11.00 19.28
CA SER A 492 -31.24 9.79 20.08
C SER A 492 -29.99 8.92 19.83
N ILE A 493 -29.20 9.25 18.79
CA ILE A 493 -27.86 8.72 18.50
C ILE A 493 -26.90 9.91 18.57
N VAL A 494 -26.00 9.89 19.56
CA VAL A 494 -25.00 10.95 19.68
C VAL A 494 -23.66 10.44 19.19
N HIS A 495 -22.97 11.29 18.42
CA HIS A 495 -21.65 11.04 17.89
C HIS A 495 -20.71 12.20 18.24
N ALA A 496 -19.48 11.87 18.58
CA ALA A 496 -18.39 12.80 18.78
C ALA A 496 -17.08 12.19 18.28
N ARG A 497 -16.11 13.04 17.94
CA ARG A 497 -14.74 12.63 17.64
C ARG A 497 -13.79 13.15 18.72
N ALA A 498 -12.82 12.34 19.10
CA ALA A 498 -11.98 12.60 20.27
C ALA A 498 -10.56 12.03 20.12
N GLN A 499 -9.58 12.64 20.78
CA GLN A 499 -8.26 12.03 20.97
C GLN A 499 -8.18 11.23 22.27
N ARG A 500 -8.97 11.61 23.27
CA ARG A 500 -9.01 10.98 24.58
C ARG A 500 -10.44 10.89 25.08
N VAL A 501 -10.81 9.73 25.60
CA VAL A 501 -12.11 9.51 26.23
C VAL A 501 -11.91 8.85 27.58
N LYS A 502 -12.44 9.47 28.63
CA LYS A 502 -12.44 8.90 29.97
C LYS A 502 -13.86 8.62 30.42
N ILE A 503 -14.10 7.40 30.92
CA ILE A 503 -15.39 6.93 31.37
C ILE A 503 -15.25 6.43 32.81
N SER A 504 -16.22 6.81 33.62
CA SER A 504 -16.39 6.29 34.98
C SER A 504 -17.88 6.07 35.25
N GLY A 505 -18.21 5.28 36.26
CA GLY A 505 -19.59 5.07 36.67
C GLY A 505 -19.66 4.49 38.07
N ASN A 506 -20.85 4.02 38.44
CA ASN A 506 -21.08 3.48 39.78
C ASN A 506 -20.49 2.05 39.90
N GLY A 507 -19.28 1.96 40.46
CA GLY A 507 -18.58 0.69 40.70
C GLY A 507 -17.73 0.24 39.52
N LYS A 508 -17.49 -1.07 39.42
CA LYS A 508 -16.70 -1.64 38.32
C LYS A 508 -17.54 -1.72 37.05
N LEU A 509 -17.06 -1.05 36.00
CA LEU A 509 -17.62 -1.10 34.66
C LEU A 509 -17.18 -2.39 33.99
N LYS A 510 -18.14 -3.07 33.35
CA LYS A 510 -17.86 -4.13 32.39
C LYS A 510 -17.82 -3.54 31.00
N TYR A 511 -16.84 -3.93 30.22
CA TYR A 511 -16.65 -3.45 28.85
C TYR A 511 -15.96 -4.51 28.01
N VAL A 512 -15.98 -4.31 26.70
CA VAL A 512 -15.26 -5.13 25.73
C VAL A 512 -14.16 -4.31 25.07
N VAL A 513 -13.00 -4.91 24.84
CA VAL A 513 -11.92 -4.37 24.01
C VAL A 513 -11.67 -5.37 22.88
N ASP A 514 -11.86 -4.97 21.63
CA ASP A 514 -11.64 -5.79 20.43
C ASP A 514 -12.29 -7.20 20.48
N GLY A 515 -13.44 -7.31 21.15
CA GLY A 515 -14.18 -8.56 21.32
C GLY A 515 -13.89 -9.33 22.62
N GLU A 516 -12.97 -8.86 23.47
CA GLU A 516 -12.68 -9.51 24.75
C GLU A 516 -13.23 -8.75 25.96
N ASN A 517 -13.84 -9.48 26.90
CA ASN A 517 -14.42 -8.92 28.12
C ASN A 517 -13.35 -8.41 29.11
N ARG A 518 -13.60 -7.25 29.71
CA ARG A 518 -12.75 -6.57 30.70
C ARG A 518 -13.60 -5.93 31.81
N GLN A 519 -12.94 -5.60 32.94
CA GLN A 519 -13.57 -4.89 34.05
C GLN A 519 -12.60 -3.90 34.70
N ALA A 520 -13.06 -2.66 34.97
CA ALA A 520 -12.26 -1.61 35.60
C ALA A 520 -13.15 -0.59 36.34
N GLU A 521 -12.58 0.17 37.28
CA GLU A 521 -13.29 1.27 37.95
C GLU A 521 -13.43 2.51 37.06
N SER A 522 -12.46 2.71 36.18
CA SER A 522 -12.48 3.73 35.13
C SER A 522 -11.89 3.17 33.85
N ILE A 523 -12.35 3.68 32.72
CA ILE A 523 -11.86 3.34 31.40
C ILE A 523 -11.29 4.61 30.79
N GLU A 524 -10.07 4.54 30.29
CA GLU A 524 -9.43 5.62 29.56
C GLU A 524 -8.96 5.11 28.21
N VAL A 525 -9.48 5.70 27.13
CA VAL A 525 -9.11 5.37 25.76
C VAL A 525 -8.35 6.55 25.16
N ILE A 526 -7.12 6.31 24.72
CA ILE A 526 -6.22 7.33 24.18
C ILE A 526 -5.81 6.94 22.77
N GLN A 527 -6.03 7.85 21.83
CA GLN A 527 -5.62 7.72 20.44
C GLN A 527 -4.09 7.80 20.30
N LYS A 528 -3.52 6.95 19.44
CA LYS A 528 -2.09 6.88 19.09
C LYS A 528 -1.93 7.03 17.57
N PRO A 529 -1.66 8.25 17.07
CA PRO A 529 -1.73 8.51 15.65
C PRO A 529 -0.54 7.89 14.91
N ARG A 530 -0.81 7.29 13.75
CA ARG A 530 0.16 6.70 12.81
C ARG A 530 1.15 5.75 13.49
N SER A 531 0.66 5.02 14.48
CA SER A 531 1.47 4.24 15.41
C SER A 531 1.76 2.83 14.90
N LEU A 532 1.08 2.35 13.87
CA LEU A 532 1.29 1.03 13.29
C LEU A 532 1.41 1.11 11.76
N LYS A 533 2.44 0.47 11.18
CA LYS A 533 2.57 0.30 9.73
C LYS A 533 1.96 -1.03 9.31
N VAL A 534 1.06 -1.02 8.34
CA VAL A 534 0.41 -2.22 7.80
C VAL A 534 0.58 -2.31 6.29
N PHE A 535 0.65 -3.52 5.74
CA PHE A 535 0.53 -3.73 4.30
C PHE A 535 -0.91 -3.44 3.84
N SER A 536 -1.05 -2.64 2.78
CA SER A 536 -2.33 -2.25 2.20
C SER A 536 -2.45 -2.62 0.73
N GLN A 537 -3.68 -2.69 0.24
CA GLN A 537 -3.93 -2.77 -1.20
C GLN A 537 -3.51 -1.44 -1.88
N PRO A 538 -3.10 -1.45 -3.16
CA PRO A 538 -2.93 -0.23 -3.93
C PRO A 538 -4.27 0.53 -3.97
N GLU A 539 -4.23 1.86 -3.84
CA GLU A 539 -5.39 2.69 -4.17
C GLU A 539 -5.76 2.44 -5.65
N ALA A 540 -7.02 2.03 -5.89
CA ALA A 540 -7.54 1.71 -7.22
C ALA A 540 -7.77 2.95 -8.09
#